data_AF-R4L8J4-F1
#
_entry.id   AF-R4L8J4-F1
#
_cell.length_a   1.000
_cell.length_b   1.000
_cell.length_c   1.000
_cell.angle_alpha   90.00
_cell.angle_beta   90.00
_cell.angle_gamma   90.00
#
_symmetry.space_group_name_H-M   'P 1'
#
loop_
_entity.id
_entity.type
_entity.pdbx_description
1 polymer ?
#
loop_
_entity_poly.entity_id
_entity_poly.type
_entity_poly.pdbx_seq_one_letter_code
_entity_poly.pdbx_strand_id
1 'polypeptide(L)'
;MSKPWIVDDQLWELLEPLLPPWPAKAPGPRPVPDRQCLQGILYVLHTGIGWEDLPQELGFGSGMTCWQRIKRWTDAGVFDDLHQILLTELNAANEID
;
A
#
# COMPACT_ATOMS: atom_id res chain seq x y z
N MET A 1 -12.56 15.46 -8.49
CA MET A 1 -11.27 14.79 -8.27
C MET A 1 -11.56 13.38 -7.79
N SER A 2 -10.84 12.37 -8.26
CA SER A 2 -10.96 11.01 -7.72
C SER A 2 -10.57 11.01 -6.24
N LYS A 3 -11.10 10.07 -5.46
CA LYS A 3 -10.71 9.89 -4.06
C LYS A 3 -9.21 9.59 -4.01
N PRO A 4 -8.39 10.35 -3.25
CA PRO A 4 -6.93 10.26 -3.30
C PRO A 4 -6.36 8.95 -2.75
N TRP A 5 -7.18 8.13 -2.08
CA TRP A 5 -6.83 6.81 -1.58
C TRP A 5 -7.24 5.66 -2.51
N ILE A 6 -7.77 5.95 -3.71
CA ILE A 6 -8.04 4.91 -4.71
C ILE A 6 -6.75 4.64 -5.48
N VAL A 7 -6.32 3.39 -5.43
CA VAL A 7 -5.14 2.91 -6.15
C VAL A 7 -5.62 2.42 -7.50
N ASP A 8 -5.25 3.09 -8.59
CA ASP A 8 -5.55 2.65 -9.94
C ASP A 8 -4.70 1.43 -10.36
N ASP A 9 -5.02 0.87 -11.53
CA ASP A 9 -4.38 -0.36 -12.00
C ASP A 9 -2.90 -0.15 -12.32
N GLN A 10 -2.53 1.01 -12.87
CA GLN A 10 -1.16 1.31 -13.24
C GLN A 10 -0.25 1.40 -12.00
N LEU A 11 -0.68 2.11 -10.96
CA LEU A 11 0.06 2.16 -9.69
C LEU A 11 0.11 0.77 -9.04
N TRP A 12 -0.98 0.00 -9.13
CA TRP A 12 -1.03 -1.34 -8.58
C TRP A 12 -0.05 -2.30 -9.27
N GLU A 13 0.03 -2.26 -10.60
CA GLU A 13 0.95 -3.09 -11.40
C GLU A 13 2.43 -2.85 -11.06
N LEU A 14 2.80 -1.62 -10.68
CA LEU A 14 4.15 -1.30 -10.22
C LEU A 14 4.44 -1.79 -8.81
N LEU A 15 3.46 -1.71 -7.91
CA LEU A 15 3.64 -1.98 -6.49
C LEU A 15 3.47 -3.46 -6.14
N GLU A 16 2.51 -4.15 -6.76
CA GLU A 16 2.18 -5.56 -6.47
C GLU A 16 3.40 -6.50 -6.55
N PRO A 17 4.29 -6.42 -7.56
CA PRO A 17 5.45 -7.29 -7.67
C PRO A 17 6.49 -7.10 -6.56
N LEU A 18 6.49 -5.93 -5.91
CA LEU A 18 7.43 -5.59 -4.83
C LEU A 18 6.97 -6.15 -3.49
N LEU A 19 5.72 -6.59 -3.38
CA LEU A 19 5.16 -7.00 -2.09
C LEU A 19 5.80 -8.30 -1.59
N PRO A 20 6.18 -8.35 -0.29
CA PRO A 20 6.77 -9.56 0.27
C PRO A 20 5.76 -10.72 0.23
N PRO A 21 6.20 -11.94 -0.12
CA PRO A 21 5.31 -13.10 -0.23
C PRO A 21 4.69 -13.42 1.13
N TRP A 22 3.40 -13.78 1.13
CA TRP A 22 2.73 -14.23 2.35
C TRP A 22 3.41 -15.50 2.90
N PRO A 23 3.57 -15.62 4.23
CA PRO A 23 4.09 -16.84 4.82
C PRO A 23 3.21 -18.04 4.45
N ALA A 24 3.84 -19.15 4.07
CA ALA A 24 3.16 -20.37 3.59
C ALA A 24 2.16 -20.97 4.59
N LYS A 25 2.30 -20.66 5.88
CA LYS A 25 1.33 -20.97 6.93
C LYS A 25 0.99 -19.68 7.66
N ALA A 26 -0.13 -19.05 7.30
CA ALA A 26 -0.72 -17.98 8.09
C ALA A 26 -1.69 -18.61 9.10
N PRO A 27 -1.50 -18.42 10.42
CA PRO A 27 -2.48 -18.83 11.41
C PRO A 27 -3.64 -17.81 11.36
N GLY A 28 -4.69 -18.08 10.57
CA GLY A 28 -5.89 -17.26 10.58
C GLY A 28 -6.67 -17.19 9.26
N PRO A 29 -7.73 -16.38 9.22
CA PRO A 29 -8.50 -16.10 8.00
C PRO A 29 -7.63 -15.53 6.89
N ARG A 30 -8.09 -15.66 5.64
CA ARG A 30 -7.40 -15.01 4.51
C ARG A 30 -7.29 -13.50 4.76
N PRO A 31 -6.09 -12.91 4.61
CA PRO A 31 -5.91 -11.47 4.77
C PRO A 31 -6.79 -10.68 3.81
N VAL A 32 -7.17 -9.45 4.20
CA VAL A 32 -7.71 -8.48 3.26
C VAL A 32 -6.74 -8.32 2.07
N PRO A 33 -7.23 -8.30 0.82
CA PRO A 33 -6.40 -8.08 -0.36
C PRO A 33 -5.42 -6.93 -0.20
N ASP A 34 -4.18 -7.11 -0.63
CA ASP A 34 -3.10 -6.13 -0.48
C ASP A 34 -3.49 -4.74 -1.04
N ARG A 35 -4.16 -4.70 -2.20
CA ARG A 35 -4.65 -3.43 -2.79
C ARG A 35 -5.67 -2.72 -1.91
N GLN A 36 -6.63 -3.44 -1.35
CA GLN A 36 -7.63 -2.85 -0.44
C GLN A 36 -6.98 -2.35 0.84
N CYS A 37 -5.99 -3.08 1.35
CA CYS A 37 -5.21 -2.68 2.51
C CYS A 37 -4.39 -1.41 2.23
N LEU A 38 -3.79 -1.28 1.03
CA LEU A 38 -3.09 -0.07 0.60
C LEU A 38 -4.04 1.13 0.52
N GLN A 39 -5.25 0.96 -0.01
CA GLN A 39 -6.24 2.03 -0.01
C GLN A 39 -6.65 2.45 1.41
N GLY A 40 -6.74 1.51 2.36
CA GLY A 40 -6.95 1.80 3.78
C GLY A 40 -5.81 2.60 4.40
N ILE A 41 -4.56 2.22 4.11
CA ILE A 41 -3.36 2.97 4.52
C ILE A 41 -3.43 4.40 3.98
N LEU A 42 -3.67 4.57 2.69
CA LEU A 42 -3.76 5.90 2.06
C LEU A 42 -4.92 6.72 2.61
N TYR A 43 -6.04 6.10 2.95
CA TYR A 43 -7.17 6.77 3.60
C TYR A 43 -6.75 7.36 4.94
N VAL A 44 -6.11 6.57 5.81
CA VAL A 44 -5.61 7.02 7.13
C VAL A 44 -4.60 8.15 6.95
N LEU A 45 -3.61 7.99 6.07
CA LEU A 45 -2.58 8.99 5.83
C LEU A 45 -3.14 10.30 5.25
N HIS A 46 -4.13 10.21 4.36
CA HIS A 46 -4.73 11.39 3.74
C HIS A 46 -5.68 12.15 4.68
N THR A 47 -6.43 11.43 5.50
CA THR A 47 -7.43 12.04 6.41
C THR A 47 -6.86 12.40 7.78
N GLY A 48 -5.73 11.80 8.17
CA GLY A 48 -5.08 12.02 9.46
C GLY A 48 -5.79 11.38 10.65
N ILE A 49 -6.76 10.49 10.41
CA ILE A 49 -7.47 9.78 11.49
C ILE A 49 -6.55 8.77 12.21
N GLY A 50 -6.96 8.33 13.39
CA GLY A 50 -6.30 7.21 14.05
C GLY A 50 -6.51 5.90 13.29
N TRP A 51 -5.58 4.95 13.42
CA TRP A 51 -5.74 3.60 12.87
C TRP A 51 -6.98 2.89 13.44
N GLU A 52 -7.31 3.12 14.71
CA GLU A 52 -8.50 2.53 15.35
C GLU A 52 -9.81 3.12 14.82
N ASP A 53 -9.75 4.31 14.20
CA ASP A 53 -10.91 5.03 13.68
C ASP A 53 -11.19 4.73 12.20
N LEU A 54 -10.41 3.86 11.56
CA LEU A 54 -10.62 3.49 10.15
C LEU A 54 -11.99 2.81 9.98
N PRO A 55 -12.93 3.40 9.20
CA PRO A 55 -14.27 2.84 9.06
C PRO A 55 -14.25 1.49 8.33
N GLN A 56 -14.74 0.45 9.00
CA GLN A 56 -14.68 -0.93 8.46
C GLN A 56 -15.64 -1.14 7.29
N GLU A 57 -16.71 -0.35 7.21
CA GLU A 57 -17.69 -0.38 6.11
C GLU A 57 -17.08 -0.02 4.74
N LEU A 58 -15.89 0.59 4.73
CA LEU A 58 -15.15 0.88 3.49
C LEU A 58 -14.49 -0.37 2.89
N GLY A 59 -14.44 -1.48 3.62
CA GLY A 59 -13.91 -2.76 3.13
C GLY A 59 -12.38 -2.84 3.05
N PHE A 60 -11.65 -1.92 3.67
CA PHE A 60 -10.17 -1.91 3.68
C PHE A 60 -9.55 -2.83 4.75
N GLY A 61 -10.38 -3.47 5.58
CA GLY A 61 -9.95 -4.15 6.80
C GLY A 61 -9.88 -3.22 8.01
N SER A 62 -9.43 -3.75 9.15
CA SER A 62 -9.20 -2.90 10.33
C SER A 62 -7.97 -2.03 10.12
N GLY A 63 -7.92 -0.85 10.75
CA GLY A 63 -6.72 -0.03 10.64
C GLY A 63 -5.50 -0.66 11.31
N MET A 64 -5.68 -1.55 12.30
CA MET A 64 -4.57 -2.38 12.79
C MET A 64 -4.02 -3.34 11.73
N THR A 65 -4.87 -3.89 10.87
CA THR A 65 -4.42 -4.70 9.71
C THR A 65 -3.61 -3.83 8.75
N CYS A 66 -4.08 -2.61 8.48
CA CYS A 66 -3.38 -1.63 7.65
C CYS A 66 -2.03 -1.23 8.25
N TRP A 67 -1.96 -0.97 9.55
CA TRP A 67 -0.74 -0.63 10.26
C TRP A 67 0.28 -1.79 10.23
N GLN A 68 -0.15 -3.02 10.48
CA GLN A 68 0.72 -4.20 10.37
C GLN A 68 1.23 -4.39 8.94
N ARG A 69 0.37 -4.11 7.94
CA ARG A 69 0.71 -4.21 6.53
C ARG A 69 1.76 -3.18 6.12
N ILE A 70 1.54 -1.90 6.42
CA ILE A 70 2.51 -0.85 6.10
C ILE A 70 3.84 -1.12 6.80
N LYS A 71 3.81 -1.53 8.07
CA LYS A 71 5.02 -1.90 8.80
C LYS A 71 5.79 -3.02 8.10
N ARG A 72 5.10 -4.10 7.71
CA ARG A 72 5.72 -5.22 6.99
C ARG A 72 6.32 -4.80 5.64
N TRP A 73 5.65 -3.91 4.91
CA TRP A 73 6.15 -3.40 3.63
C TRP A 73 7.34 -2.47 3.81
N THR A 74 7.31 -1.58 4.82
CA THR A 74 8.45 -0.74 5.20
C THR A 74 9.65 -1.60 5.61
N ASP A 75 9.45 -2.57 6.51
CA ASP A 75 10.52 -3.45 6.99
C ASP A 75 11.11 -4.32 5.85
N ALA A 76 10.37 -4.51 4.76
CA ALA A 76 10.80 -5.24 3.56
C ALA A 76 11.40 -4.36 2.45
N GLY A 77 11.47 -3.03 2.64
CA GLY A 77 12.04 -2.11 1.65
C GLY A 77 11.13 -1.77 0.45
N VAL A 78 9.85 -2.15 0.48
CA VAL A 78 8.90 -1.99 -0.65
C VAL A 78 8.87 -0.55 -1.19
N PHE A 79 8.87 0.44 -0.29
CA PHE A 79 8.79 1.85 -0.67
C PHE A 79 10.12 2.39 -1.21
N ASP A 80 11.25 1.83 -0.77
CA ASP A 80 12.57 2.18 -1.29
C ASP A 80 12.71 1.65 -2.72
N ASP A 81 12.31 0.40 -2.97
CA ASP A 81 12.30 -0.21 -4.30
C ASP A 81 11.37 0.54 -5.27
N LEU A 82 10.16 0.89 -4.81
CA LEU A 82 9.22 1.68 -5.60
C LEU A 82 9.81 3.05 -5.95
N HIS A 83 10.46 3.72 -5.00
CA HIS A 83 11.10 5.00 -5.25
C HIS A 83 12.22 4.89 -6.30
N GLN A 84 13.03 3.83 -6.27
CA GLN A 84 14.07 3.60 -7.29
C GLN A 84 13.49 3.37 -8.70
N ILE A 85 12.38 2.63 -8.81
CA ILE A 85 11.68 2.44 -10.08
C ILE A 85 11.21 3.79 -10.63
N LEU A 86 10.52 4.58 -9.81
CA LEU A 86 10.02 5.89 -10.24
C LEU A 86 11.15 6.85 -10.63
N LEU A 87 12.26 6.87 -9.88
CA LEU A 87 13.44 7.65 -10.26
C LEU A 87 14.04 7.21 -11.59
N THR A 88 14.09 5.89 -11.85
CA THR A 88 14.63 5.35 -13.11
C THR A 88 13.77 5.75 -14.29
N GLU A 89 12.44 5.66 -14.16
CA GLU A 89 11.49 6.08 -15.20
C GLU A 89 11.60 7.59 -15.48
N LEU A 90 11.69 8.42 -14.43
CA LEU A 90 11.80 9.87 -14.58
C LEU A 90 13.14 10.31 -15.17
N ASN A 91 14.24 9.64 -14.81
CA ASN A 91 15.54 9.84 -15.45
C ASN A 91 15.52 9.42 -16.92
N ALA A 92 14.86 8.31 -17.26
CA ALA A 92 14.70 7.86 -18.64
C ALA A 92 13.82 8.81 -19.47
N ALA A 93 12.85 9.47 -18.83
CA ALA A 93 12.01 10.51 -19.43
C ALA A 93 12.73 11.88 -19.53
N ASN A 94 13.95 12.00 -18.99
CA ASN A 94 14.75 13.23 -18.96
C ASN A 94 14.03 14.38 -18.21
N GLU A 95 13.20 14.04 -17.22
CA GLU A 95 12.38 14.96 -16.41
C GLU A 95 13.04 15.35 -15.07
N ILE A 96 14.20 14.77 -14.75
CA ILE A 96 15.01 15.11 -13.58
C ILE A 96 16.47 15.26 -14.04
N ASP A 97 17.07 16.42 -13.77
CA ASP A 97 18.50 16.76 -14.01
C ASP A 97 19.09 17.34 -12.71
#